data_AF-A0A2N1AN39-F1
#
_entry.id   AF-A0A2N1AN39-F1
#
_cell.length_a   1.000
_cell.length_b   1.000
_cell.length_c   1.000
_cell.angle_alpha   90.00
_cell.angle_beta   90.00
_cell.angle_gamma   90.00
#
_symmetry.space_group_name_H-M   'P 1'
#
loop_
_entity.id
_entity.type
_entity.pdbx_description
1 polymer ?
#
loop_
_entity_poly.entity_id
_entity_poly.type
_entity_poly.pdbx_seq_one_letter_code
_entity_poly.pdbx_strand_id
1 'polypeptide(L)' 'CRCEAYNRKVGGAPDSQHTKARAADIQVKGVAPASVYDWLAAEFPGASLGRYATFTHVDTRSNGPARW' A
#
# COMPACT_ATOMS: atom_id res chain seq x y z
N CYS A 1 0.63 4.37 9.49
CA CYS A 1 1.30 5.68 9.61
C CYS A 1 2.77 5.44 9.98
N ARG A 2 3.68 6.19 9.36
CA ARG A 2 5.13 6.18 9.68
C ARG A 2 5.60 7.61 9.91
N CYS A 3 6.47 7.84 10.89
CA CYS A 3 7.22 9.10 10.94
C CYS A 3 8.30 9.12 9.86
N GLU A 4 8.82 10.29 9.50
CA GLU A 4 9.85 10.43 8.47
C GLU A 4 11.11 9.62 8.79
N ALA A 5 11.56 9.64 10.05
CA ALA A 5 12.75 8.91 10.49
C ALA A 5 12.58 7.40 10.26
N TYR A 6 11.42 6.84 10.65
CA TYR A 6 11.13 5.43 10.43
C TYR A 6 10.93 5.11 8.95
N ASN A 7 10.29 5.99 8.17
CA ASN A 7 10.12 5.81 6.73
C ASN A 7 11.48 5.71 6.02
N ARG A 8 12.44 6.59 6.33
CA ARG A 8 13.81 6.50 5.79
C ARG A 8 14.52 5.22 6.24
N LYS A 9 14.39 4.84 7.52
CA LYS A 9 15.00 3.62 8.06
C LYS A 9 14.60 2.37 7.29
N VAL A 10 13.35 2.29 6.83
CA VAL A 10 12.83 1.14 6.05
C VAL A 10 12.97 1.30 4.54
N GLY A 11 13.73 2.30 4.07
CA GLY A 11 13.92 2.56 2.64
C GLY A 11 12.67 3.09 1.93
N GLY A 12 11.74 3.68 2.66
CA GLY A 12 10.52 4.25 2.11
C GLY A 12 10.81 5.50 1.24
N ALA A 13 9.99 5.69 0.20
CA ALA A 13 10.09 6.84 -0.68
C ALA A 13 9.92 8.17 0.10
N PRO A 14 10.59 9.27 -0.30
CA PRO A 14 10.44 10.57 0.34
C PRO A 14 8.98 11.06 0.42
N ASP A 15 8.21 10.89 -0.67
CA ASP A 15 6.79 11.27 -0.72
C ASP A 15 5.83 10.10 -0.39
N SER A 16 6.25 9.21 0.51
CA SER A 16 5.46 8.03 0.88
C SER A 16 4.08 8.41 1.43
N GLN A 17 3.03 7.73 0.98
CA GLN A 17 1.69 7.92 1.53
C GLN A 17 1.56 7.44 3.00
N HIS A 18 2.51 6.61 3.47
CA HIS A 18 2.58 6.19 4.88
C HIS A 18 2.89 7.34 5.84
N THR A 19 3.67 8.35 5.41
CA THR A 19 3.98 9.54 6.23
C THR A 19 2.83 10.54 6.25
N LYS A 20 1.94 10.47 5.26
CA LYS A 20 0.71 11.26 5.16
C LYS A 20 -0.50 10.59 5.84
N ALA A 21 -0.28 9.45 6.51
CA ALA A 21 -1.34 8.61 7.11
C ALA A 21 -2.43 8.16 6.11
N ARG A 22 -2.07 8.00 4.83
CA ARG A 22 -2.99 7.64 3.74
C ARG A 22 -2.74 6.25 3.15
N ALA A 23 -1.88 5.45 3.77
CA ALA A 23 -1.51 4.13 3.30
C ALA A 23 -1.48 3.06 4.40
N ALA A 24 -1.69 1.82 3.97
CA ALA A 24 -1.52 0.61 4.76
C ALA A 24 -0.85 -0.48 3.91
N ASP A 25 -0.06 -1.33 4.57
CA ASP A 25 0.47 -2.56 3.98
C ASP A 25 -0.28 -3.72 4.63
N ILE A 26 -1.03 -4.48 3.84
CA ILE A 26 -2.02 -5.45 4.30
C ILE A 26 -1.51 -6.87 4.08
N GLN A 27 -1.69 -7.72 5.10
CA GLN A 27 -1.55 -9.17 5.03
C GLN A 27 -2.78 -9.81 5.66
N VAL A 28 -3.29 -10.87 5.03
CA VAL A 28 -4.41 -11.65 5.57
C VAL A 28 -3.90 -13.06 5.86
N LYS A 29 -4.09 -13.52 7.10
CA LYS A 29 -3.58 -14.83 7.54
C LYS A 29 -4.12 -15.94 6.64
N GLY A 30 -3.22 -16.75 6.09
CA GLY A 30 -3.58 -17.88 5.23
C GLY A 30 -3.97 -17.49 3.79
N VAL A 31 -3.85 -16.22 3.41
CA VAL A 31 -4.18 -15.73 2.07
C VAL A 31 -2.92 -15.15 1.43
N ALA A 32 -2.66 -15.54 0.18
CA ALA A 32 -1.53 -15.00 -0.57
C ALA A 32 -1.70 -13.48 -0.80
N PRO A 33 -0.65 -12.66 -0.65
CA PRO A 33 -0.72 -11.22 -0.93
C PRO A 33 -1.30 -10.89 -2.31
N ALA A 34 -0.95 -11.69 -3.31
CA ALA A 34 -1.54 -11.64 -4.65
C ALA A 34 -3.08 -11.66 -4.64
N SER A 35 -3.69 -12.60 -3.90
CA SER A 35 -5.15 -12.71 -3.80
C SER A 35 -5.77 -11.53 -3.04
N VAL A 36 -5.08 -10.99 -2.02
CA VAL A 36 -5.51 -9.76 -1.33
C VAL A 36 -5.50 -8.57 -2.31
N TYR A 37 -4.47 -8.46 -3.14
CA TYR A 37 -4.38 -7.43 -4.17
C TYR A 37 -5.52 -7.56 -5.19
N ASP A 38 -5.73 -8.75 -5.74
CA ASP A 38 -6.74 -8.97 -6.78
C ASP A 38 -8.15 -8.66 -6.25
N TRP A 39 -8.45 -9.02 -5.01
CA TRP A 39 -9.71 -8.67 -4.34
C TRP A 39 -9.85 -7.16 -4.11
N LEU A 40 -8.83 -6.49 -3.58
CA LEU A 40 -8.85 -5.04 -3.37
C LEU A 40 -8.99 -4.26 -4.69
N ALA A 41 -8.37 -4.75 -5.77
CA ALA A 41 -8.46 -4.15 -7.09
C ALA A 41 -9.88 -4.22 -7.67
N ALA A 42 -10.59 -5.33 -7.41
CA ALA A 42 -11.98 -5.52 -7.83
C ALA A 42 -12.96 -4.67 -7.00
N GLU A 43 -12.85 -4.71 -5.68
CA GLU A 43 -13.81 -4.05 -4.77
C GLU A 43 -13.56 -2.54 -4.61
N PHE A 44 -12.30 -2.09 -4.74
CA PHE A 44 -11.90 -0.70 -4.54
C PHE A 44 -11.13 -0.16 -5.75
N PRO A 45 -11.77 -0.04 -6.93
CA PRO A 45 -11.09 0.37 -8.16
C PRO A 45 -10.45 1.77 -8.06
N GLY A 46 -10.96 2.64 -7.19
CA GLY A 46 -10.41 3.99 -6.95
C GLY A 46 -9.21 4.06 -5.99
N ALA A 47 -8.90 2.99 -5.24
CA ALA A 47 -7.71 2.97 -4.37
C ALA A 47 -6.43 2.84 -5.22
N SER A 48 -5.28 3.32 -4.76
CA SER A 48 -3.96 2.99 -5.34
C SER A 48 -3.42 1.72 -4.69
N LEU A 49 -2.81 0.83 -5.48
CA LEU A 49 -2.42 -0.51 -5.02
C LEU A 49 -1.01 -0.87 -5.49
N GLY A 50 -0.24 -1.47 -4.60
CA GLY A 50 1.08 -2.04 -4.90
C GLY A 50 1.12 -3.53 -4.57
N ARG A 51 1.53 -4.36 -5.54
CA ARG A 51 1.63 -5.81 -5.39
C ARG A 51 3.04 -6.20 -4.97
N TYR A 52 3.20 -6.66 -3.73
CA TYR A 52 4.48 -7.17 -3.24
C TYR A 52 4.38 -8.67 -2.92
N ALA A 53 5.52 -9.35 -2.88
CA ALA A 53 5.60 -10.77 -2.57
C ALA A 53 5.13 -11.10 -1.14
N THR A 54 5.24 -10.14 -0.22
CA THR A 54 5.00 -10.34 1.22
C THR A 54 3.78 -9.60 1.76
N PHE A 55 3.23 -8.62 1.04
CA PHE A 55 2.06 -7.84 1.45
C PHE A 55 1.43 -7.14 0.25
N THR A 56 0.25 -6.55 0.45
CA THR A 56 -0.37 -5.65 -0.53
C THR A 56 -0.36 -4.23 0.02
N HIS A 57 0.22 -3.30 -0.74
CA HIS A 57 0.13 -1.89 -0.42
C HIS A 57 -1.21 -1.33 -0.90
N VAL A 58 -1.86 -0.51 -0.07
CA VAL A 58 -3.04 0.27 -0.45
C VAL A 58 -2.88 1.70 0.04
N ASP A 59 -3.24 2.67 -0.81
CA ASP A 59 -3.25 4.08 -0.43
C ASP A 59 -4.33 4.90 -1.14
N THR A 60 -4.63 6.07 -0.59
CA THR A 60 -5.67 6.98 -1.08
C THR A 60 -5.14 8.21 -1.80
N ARG A 61 -3.91 8.22 -2.34
CA ARG A 61 -3.26 9.41 -2.92
C ARG A 61 -4.18 10.20 -3.86
N SER A 62 -4.07 11.53 -3.82
CA SER A 62 -4.98 12.42 -4.57
C SER A 62 -4.83 12.33 -6.09
N ASN A 63 -3.66 11.94 -6.60
CA ASN A 63 -3.38 11.83 -8.04
C ASN A 63 -3.42 10.36 -8.52
N GLY A 64 -4.26 9.54 -7.90
CA GLY A 64 -4.41 8.11 -8.20
C GLY A 64 -5.62 7.78 -9.09
N PRO A 65 -5.90 6.49 -9.33
CA PRO A 65 -5.20 5.33 -8.77
C PRO A 65 -3.88 5.02 -9.49
N ALA A 66 -2.85 4.66 -8.72
CA ALA A 66 -1.61 4.07 -9.24
C ALA A 66 -1.60 2.55 -9.00
N ARG A 67 -0.91 1.81 -9.87
CA ARG A 67 -0.74 0.36 -9.81
C ARG A 67 0.72 0.03 -10.05
N TRP A 68 1.34 -0.78 -9.19
CA TRP A 68 2.72 -1.25 -9.33
C TRP A 68 2.93 -2.59 -8.65
#